data_AF-X1D3G1-F1
#
_entry.id   AF-X1D3G1-F1
#
_cell.length_a   1.000
_cell.length_b   1.000
_cell.length_c   1.000
_cell.angle_alpha   90.00
_cell.angle_beta   90.00
_cell.angle_gamma   90.00
#
_symmetry.space_group_name_H-M   'P 1'
#
loop_
_entity.id
_entity.type
_entity.pdbx_description
1 polymer ?
#
loop_
_entity_poly.entity_id
_entity_poly.type
_entity_poly.pdbx_seq_one_letter_code
_entity_poly.pdbx_strand_id
1 'polypeptide(L)'
;MNKDMGVVKAKCSQVNFEKVVKLENNYLYNFIAKFVKLLNPKSIFICNDSESDFNYIRKKAIEDGEERKLSIEGHTVHFDGYYDQARDKERTKFLVPKGVYLGPNLNIIDKESGLKEIFGIMKNIMHDRELYILFFCLGPANSNFSIPAIQLTDSSYVAHSEIILYRPGYEEFRRLGNYKDYFQFVHSAGEVKDGVSINVNKRRIYMDTEEDVVYSVNTQYGGNTIGHKKLAMRLGINRASKENWLTEHMFISGIHSPGGRVTYFAGA
;
A
#
# COMPACT_ATOMS: atom_id res chain seq x y z
N MET A 1 8.83 18.51 18.40
CA MET A 1 8.08 18.12 17.19
C MET A 1 9.07 18.01 16.04
N ASN A 2 9.11 16.87 15.34
CA ASN A 2 9.99 16.66 14.19
C ASN A 2 9.75 17.79 13.15
N LYS A 3 10.81 18.53 12.76
CA LYS A 3 10.72 19.72 11.88
C LYS A 3 10.02 19.39 10.55
N ASP A 4 10.07 18.13 10.12
CA ASP A 4 9.53 17.71 8.85
C ASP A 4 8.00 17.52 8.82
N MET A 5 7.33 17.41 9.97
CA MET A 5 5.87 17.24 10.02
C MET A 5 5.07 18.52 9.74
N GLY A 6 5.74 19.67 9.58
CA GLY A 6 5.09 20.93 9.22
C GLY A 6 4.34 20.87 7.88
N VAL A 7 4.89 20.16 6.89
CA VAL A 7 4.25 19.96 5.58
C VAL A 7 2.98 19.13 5.68
N VAL A 8 2.96 18.13 6.57
CA VAL A 8 1.80 17.28 6.83
C VAL A 8 0.74 18.11 7.53
N LYS A 9 1.11 18.84 8.58
CA LYS A 9 0.20 19.71 9.34
C LYS A 9 -0.49 20.76 8.45
N ALA A 10 0.22 21.30 7.47
CA ALA A 10 -0.33 22.31 6.56
C ALA A 10 -1.41 21.77 5.61
N LYS A 11 -1.46 20.46 5.35
CA LYS A 11 -2.39 19.81 4.40
C LYS A 11 -3.39 18.88 5.09
N CYS A 12 -3.41 18.87 6.42
CA CYS A 12 -4.14 17.90 7.23
C CYS A 12 -5.04 18.63 8.23
N SER A 13 -6.24 18.12 8.46
CA SER A 13 -7.08 18.64 9.56
C SER A 13 -6.43 18.36 10.91
N GLN A 14 -6.79 19.13 11.93
CA GLN A 14 -6.25 18.92 13.29
C GLN A 14 -6.51 17.48 13.78
N VAL A 15 -7.73 16.96 13.56
CA VAL A 15 -8.11 15.60 13.94
C VAL A 15 -7.25 14.54 13.24
N ASN A 16 -7.05 14.67 11.93
CA ASN A 16 -6.20 13.73 11.19
C ASN A 16 -4.73 13.85 11.63
N PHE A 17 -4.23 15.07 11.82
CA PHE A 17 -2.84 15.29 12.25
C PHE A 17 -2.55 14.66 13.62
N GLU A 18 -3.49 14.75 14.56
CA GLU A 18 -3.38 14.11 15.87
C GLU A 18 -3.30 12.59 15.80
N LYS A 19 -3.97 11.94 14.83
CA LYS A 19 -3.87 10.48 14.63
C LYS A 19 -2.42 10.07 14.37
N VAL A 20 -1.72 10.74 13.43
CA VAL A 20 -0.31 10.42 13.18
C VAL A 20 0.58 10.77 14.39
N VAL A 21 0.38 11.92 15.03
CA VAL A 21 1.20 12.33 16.18
C VAL A 21 1.11 11.35 17.36
N LYS A 22 -0.04 10.69 17.54
CA LYS A 22 -0.26 9.67 18.59
C LYS A 22 0.52 8.38 18.39
N LEU A 23 1.07 8.13 17.19
CA LEU A 23 1.87 6.93 16.92
C LEU A 23 3.30 7.04 17.49
N GLU A 24 3.75 8.25 17.83
CA GLU A 24 5.06 8.53 18.43
C GLU A 24 6.25 7.91 17.67
N ASN A 25 6.13 7.82 16.34
CA ASN A 25 7.08 7.10 15.50
C ASN A 25 7.80 8.04 14.52
N ASN A 26 9.08 8.32 14.81
CA ASN A 26 9.90 9.24 14.01
C ASN A 26 10.24 8.68 12.63
N TYR A 27 10.41 7.36 12.49
CA TYR A 27 10.65 6.71 11.19
C TYR A 27 9.44 6.92 10.27
N LEU A 28 8.25 6.72 10.83
CA LEU A 28 6.99 6.95 10.15
C LEU A 28 6.79 8.43 9.78
N TYR A 29 7.11 9.35 10.68
CA TYR A 29 7.04 10.79 10.41
C TYR A 29 7.94 11.19 9.24
N ASN A 30 9.18 10.69 9.21
CA ASN A 30 10.12 10.99 8.13
C ASN A 30 9.60 10.43 6.80
N PHE A 31 9.08 9.20 6.79
CA PHE A 31 8.48 8.58 5.62
C PHE A 31 7.29 9.38 5.09
N ILE A 32 6.29 9.67 5.94
CA ILE A 32 5.10 10.43 5.55
C ILE A 32 5.50 11.82 5.05
N ALA A 33 6.34 12.55 5.77
CA ALA A 33 6.76 13.89 5.37
C ALA A 33 7.53 13.88 4.03
N LYS A 34 8.40 12.89 3.80
CA LYS A 34 9.12 12.71 2.52
C LYS A 34 8.14 12.59 1.36
N PHE A 35 7.15 11.71 1.47
CA PHE A 35 6.21 11.46 0.37
C PHE A 35 5.14 12.53 0.24
N VAL A 36 4.71 13.18 1.32
CA VAL A 36 3.84 14.37 1.24
C VAL A 36 4.53 15.50 0.49
N LYS A 37 5.85 15.72 0.70
CA LYS A 37 6.62 16.72 -0.08
C LYS A 37 6.71 16.34 -1.56
N LEU A 38 6.93 15.06 -1.88
CA LEU A 38 7.04 14.59 -3.26
C LEU A 38 5.71 14.65 -4.01
N LEU A 39 4.67 14.08 -3.42
CA LEU A 39 3.35 13.89 -4.03
C LEU A 39 2.53 15.17 -4.04
N ASN A 40 2.77 16.06 -3.07
CA ASN A 40 2.11 17.34 -2.87
C ASN A 40 0.56 17.23 -2.88
N PRO A 41 -0.06 16.46 -1.98
CA PRO A 41 -1.51 16.26 -2.01
C PRO A 41 -2.31 17.53 -1.72
N LYS A 42 -3.55 17.63 -2.21
CA LYS A 42 -4.48 18.72 -1.86
C LYS A 42 -4.85 18.69 -0.37
N SER A 43 -5.20 17.51 0.12
CA SER A 43 -5.56 17.25 1.53
C SER A 43 -5.02 15.89 1.96
N ILE A 44 -4.99 15.64 3.26
CA ILE A 44 -4.54 14.37 3.84
C ILE A 44 -5.63 13.82 4.74
N PHE A 45 -6.01 12.57 4.49
CA PHE A 45 -6.84 11.75 5.36
C PHE A 45 -5.98 10.65 6.00
N ILE A 46 -6.13 10.45 7.31
CA ILE A 46 -5.41 9.42 8.06
C ILE A 46 -6.44 8.46 8.65
N CYS A 47 -6.36 7.19 8.27
CA CYS A 47 -7.20 6.15 8.82
C CYS A 47 -6.61 5.62 10.13
N ASN A 48 -7.39 5.59 11.20
CA ASN A 48 -7.03 4.97 12.47
C ASN A 48 -7.83 3.70 12.77
N ASP A 49 -8.39 3.08 11.73
CA ASP A 49 -9.19 1.85 11.79
C ASP A 49 -10.51 1.96 12.56
N SER A 50 -10.98 3.18 12.83
CA SER A 50 -12.32 3.40 13.37
C SER A 50 -13.40 3.16 12.32
N GLU A 51 -14.58 2.72 12.76
CA GLU A 51 -15.72 2.54 11.86
C GLU A 51 -16.12 3.86 11.16
N SER A 52 -15.91 5.02 11.80
CA SER A 52 -16.10 6.32 11.14
C SER A 52 -15.12 6.55 9.98
N ASP A 53 -13.86 6.12 10.13
CA ASP A 53 -12.86 6.26 9.07
C ASP A 53 -13.14 5.29 7.92
N PHE A 54 -13.56 4.06 8.22
CA PHE A 54 -14.00 3.12 7.19
C PHE A 54 -15.22 3.62 6.43
N ASN A 55 -16.21 4.17 7.13
CA ASN A 55 -17.37 4.77 6.48
C ASN A 55 -17.02 6.01 5.65
N TYR A 56 -16.05 6.82 6.08
CA TYR A 56 -15.51 7.91 5.27
C TYR A 56 -14.95 7.37 3.95
N ILE A 57 -14.07 6.37 4.00
CA ILE A 57 -13.46 5.75 2.81
C ILE A 57 -14.53 5.18 1.87
N ARG A 58 -15.49 4.40 2.39
CA ARG A 58 -16.61 3.83 1.61
C ARG A 58 -17.40 4.92 0.89
N LYS A 59 -17.71 6.01 1.60
CA LYS A 59 -18.46 7.14 1.04
C LYS A 59 -17.66 7.84 -0.05
N LYS A 60 -16.38 8.09 0.20
CA LYS A 60 -15.47 8.76 -0.74
C LYS A 60 -15.29 7.98 -2.04
N ALA A 61 -15.20 6.65 -1.99
CA ALA A 61 -15.11 5.83 -3.20
C ALA A 61 -16.29 6.08 -4.17
N ILE A 62 -17.48 6.30 -3.64
CA ILE A 62 -18.68 6.62 -4.42
C ILE A 62 -18.71 8.10 -4.83
N GLU A 63 -18.39 9.02 -3.92
CA GLU A 63 -18.39 10.47 -4.18
C GLU A 63 -17.36 10.89 -5.23
N ASP A 64 -16.19 10.24 -5.22
CA ASP A 64 -15.12 10.48 -6.20
C ASP A 64 -15.42 9.82 -7.56
N GLY A 65 -16.50 9.04 -7.65
CA GLY A 65 -16.92 8.34 -8.87
C GLY A 65 -16.06 7.14 -9.25
N GLU A 66 -15.14 6.71 -8.37
CA GLU A 66 -14.35 5.50 -8.58
C GLU A 66 -15.22 4.24 -8.39
N GLU A 67 -16.24 4.29 -7.53
CA GLU A 67 -17.18 3.19 -7.32
C GLU A 67 -18.63 3.60 -7.57
N ARG A 68 -19.47 2.61 -7.88
CA ARG A 68 -20.92 2.75 -8.03
C ARG A 68 -21.64 1.75 -7.15
N LYS A 69 -22.75 2.16 -6.54
CA LYS A 69 -23.59 1.27 -5.75
C LYS A 69 -24.25 0.21 -6.64
N LEU A 70 -24.35 -1.01 -6.12
CA LEU A 70 -25.14 -2.08 -6.72
C LEU A 70 -26.52 -2.15 -6.06
N SER A 71 -27.40 -2.99 -6.61
CA SER A 71 -28.73 -3.26 -6.03
C SER A 71 -28.66 -4.01 -4.69
N ILE A 72 -27.54 -4.69 -4.42
CA ILE A 72 -27.29 -5.39 -3.15
C ILE A 72 -26.76 -4.37 -2.15
N GLU A 73 -27.43 -4.26 -1.00
CA GLU A 73 -27.05 -3.34 0.06
C GLU A 73 -25.62 -3.60 0.55
N GLY A 74 -24.84 -2.52 0.69
CA GLY A 74 -23.43 -2.59 1.09
C GLY A 74 -22.45 -2.97 -0.03
N HIS A 75 -22.94 -3.32 -1.24
CA HIS A 75 -22.07 -3.69 -2.35
C HIS A 75 -21.87 -2.54 -3.35
N THR A 76 -20.64 -2.44 -3.84
CA THR A 76 -20.24 -1.50 -4.88
C THR A 76 -19.52 -2.21 -6.02
N VAL A 77 -19.32 -1.50 -7.13
CA VAL A 77 -18.53 -1.94 -8.28
C VAL A 77 -17.58 -0.84 -8.72
N HIS A 78 -16.35 -1.24 -9.05
CA HIS A 78 -15.35 -0.44 -9.76
C HIS A 78 -15.11 -1.09 -11.13
N PHE A 79 -14.91 -0.28 -12.17
CA PHE A 79 -14.47 -0.75 -13.47
C PHE A 79 -13.07 -0.23 -13.72
N ASP A 80 -12.12 -1.12 -13.95
CA ASP A 80 -10.77 -0.72 -14.33
C ASP A 80 -10.73 -0.14 -15.76
N GLY A 81 -9.71 0.67 -16.03
CA GLY A 81 -9.47 1.22 -17.37
C GLY A 81 -9.17 0.12 -18.39
N TYR A 82 -9.58 0.30 -19.64
CA TYR A 82 -9.41 -0.68 -20.72
C TYR A 82 -7.94 -1.17 -20.89
N TYR A 83 -6.96 -0.30 -20.65
CA TYR A 83 -5.53 -0.63 -20.75
C TYR A 83 -4.89 -1.03 -19.41
N ASP A 84 -5.66 -1.05 -18.32
CA ASP A 84 -5.24 -1.41 -16.97
C ASP A 84 -6.06 -2.58 -16.42
N GLN A 85 -6.04 -3.71 -17.14
CA GLN A 85 -6.86 -4.90 -16.80
C GLN A 85 -6.04 -6.10 -16.33
N ALA A 86 -4.74 -5.93 -16.16
CA ALA A 86 -3.85 -7.03 -15.83
C ALA A 86 -2.56 -6.54 -15.17
N ARG A 87 -1.80 -7.52 -14.66
CA ARG A 87 -0.45 -7.28 -14.19
C ARG A 87 0.47 -6.87 -15.34
N ASP A 88 1.13 -5.74 -15.19
CA ASP A 88 2.12 -5.25 -16.14
C ASP A 88 3.53 -5.77 -15.80
N LYS A 89 3.90 -6.91 -16.39
CA LYS A 89 5.21 -7.53 -16.14
C LYS A 89 6.38 -6.68 -16.64
N GLU A 90 6.20 -5.95 -17.74
CA GLU A 90 7.27 -5.16 -18.37
C GLU A 90 7.61 -3.89 -17.58
N ARG A 91 6.58 -3.25 -16.99
CA ARG A 91 6.74 -2.05 -16.14
C ARG A 91 6.94 -2.36 -14.67
N THR A 92 6.88 -3.63 -14.28
CA THR A 92 7.15 -4.09 -12.91
C THR A 92 8.63 -4.44 -12.75
N LYS A 93 9.40 -3.70 -11.94
CA LYS A 93 10.86 -3.88 -11.81
C LYS A 93 11.36 -3.85 -10.37
N PHE A 94 12.40 -4.62 -10.06
CA PHE A 94 13.15 -4.50 -8.81
C PHE A 94 14.24 -3.44 -8.95
N LEU A 95 14.28 -2.52 -8.00
CA LEU A 95 15.34 -1.54 -7.83
C LEU A 95 16.50 -2.27 -7.13
N VAL A 96 17.64 -2.33 -7.81
CA VAL A 96 18.82 -3.02 -7.29
C VAL A 96 20.03 -2.09 -7.31
N PRO A 97 20.99 -2.26 -6.38
CA PRO A 97 22.27 -1.56 -6.46
C PRO A 97 22.97 -1.83 -7.79
N LYS A 98 23.79 -0.87 -8.21
CA LYS A 98 24.54 -0.97 -9.47
C LYS A 98 25.39 -2.24 -9.49
N GLY A 99 25.22 -3.06 -10.53
CA GLY A 99 25.96 -4.31 -10.73
C GLY A 99 25.32 -5.55 -10.09
N VAL A 100 24.21 -5.42 -9.35
CA VAL A 100 23.48 -6.57 -8.82
C VAL A 100 22.60 -7.20 -9.90
N TYR A 101 22.64 -8.54 -10.00
CA TYR A 101 21.83 -9.32 -10.92
C TYR A 101 21.00 -10.34 -10.15
N LEU A 102 19.68 -10.35 -10.38
CA LEU A 102 18.74 -11.24 -9.70
C LEU A 102 18.26 -12.41 -10.56
N GLY A 103 18.95 -12.69 -11.67
CA GLY A 103 18.55 -13.74 -12.62
C GLY A 103 17.65 -13.24 -13.76
N PRO A 104 17.46 -14.07 -14.81
CA PRO A 104 16.81 -13.66 -16.05
C PRO A 104 15.29 -13.51 -15.91
N ASN A 105 14.70 -14.13 -14.89
CA ASN A 105 13.25 -14.14 -14.67
C ASN A 105 12.76 -12.91 -13.89
N LEU A 106 13.68 -12.11 -13.35
CA LEU A 106 13.37 -10.91 -12.58
C LEU A 106 13.77 -9.68 -13.39
N ASN A 107 12.77 -8.85 -13.68
CA ASN A 107 12.98 -7.57 -14.34
C ASN A 107 13.59 -6.59 -13.31
N ILE A 108 14.78 -6.08 -13.60
CA ILE A 108 15.55 -5.22 -12.70
C ILE A 108 15.86 -3.88 -13.36
N ILE A 109 16.14 -2.88 -12.53
CA ILE A 109 16.65 -1.58 -12.94
C ILE A 109 17.61 -1.07 -11.86
N ASP A 110 18.64 -0.33 -12.27
CA ASP A 110 19.53 0.36 -11.35
C ASP A 110 18.70 1.29 -10.44
N LYS A 111 18.93 1.19 -9.12
CA LYS A 111 18.15 1.86 -8.09
C LYS A 111 18.13 3.38 -8.26
N GLU A 112 19.27 4.00 -8.55
CA GLU A 112 19.33 5.45 -8.72
C GLU A 112 18.50 5.89 -9.94
N SER A 113 18.68 5.22 -11.08
CA SER A 113 17.94 5.53 -12.31
C SER A 113 16.43 5.28 -12.16
N GLY A 114 16.04 4.19 -11.52
CA GLY A 114 14.63 3.83 -11.33
C GLY A 114 13.93 4.74 -10.33
N LEU A 115 14.60 5.14 -9.24
CA LEU A 115 14.07 6.13 -8.30
C LEU A 115 13.91 7.50 -8.97
N LYS A 116 14.90 7.94 -9.76
CA LYS A 116 14.80 9.18 -10.54
C LYS A 116 13.62 9.16 -11.51
N GLU A 117 13.40 8.05 -12.21
CA GLU A 117 12.28 7.88 -13.13
C GLU A 117 10.93 7.96 -12.39
N ILE A 118 10.72 7.12 -11.38
CA ILE A 118 9.41 7.02 -10.73
C ILE A 118 9.08 8.25 -9.88
N PHE A 119 10.07 8.85 -9.19
CA PHE A 119 9.86 10.10 -8.45
C PHE A 119 9.65 11.28 -9.39
N GLY A 120 10.22 11.24 -10.60
CA GLY A 120 9.91 12.19 -11.66
C GLY A 120 8.44 12.16 -12.05
N ILE A 121 7.84 10.96 -12.14
CA ILE A 121 6.42 10.77 -12.46
C ILE A 121 5.52 11.16 -11.27
N MET A 122 5.90 10.77 -10.06
CA MET A 122 5.11 11.01 -8.84
C MET A 122 5.15 12.47 -8.34
N LYS A 123 6.08 13.28 -8.83
CA LYS A 123 6.23 14.66 -8.37
C LYS A 123 4.96 15.47 -8.63
N ASN A 124 4.37 16.02 -7.56
CA ASN A 124 3.12 16.80 -7.58
C ASN A 124 1.89 16.06 -8.13
N ILE A 125 1.94 14.73 -8.22
CA ILE A 125 0.88 13.96 -8.87
C ILE A 125 -0.47 14.05 -8.14
N MET A 126 -0.46 14.42 -6.85
CA MET A 126 -1.67 14.52 -6.02
C MET A 126 -2.12 15.97 -5.77
N HIS A 127 -1.61 16.97 -6.49
CA HIS A 127 -1.88 18.40 -6.22
C HIS A 127 -3.36 18.79 -6.08
N ASP A 128 -4.25 18.06 -6.71
CA ASP A 128 -5.70 18.23 -6.68
C ASP A 128 -6.46 17.08 -5.97
N ARG A 129 -5.72 16.10 -5.42
CA ARG A 129 -6.28 14.89 -4.79
C ARG A 129 -6.01 14.80 -3.30
N GLU A 130 -6.90 14.11 -2.60
CA GLU A 130 -6.69 13.73 -1.21
C GLU A 130 -5.73 12.53 -1.13
N LEU A 131 -4.76 12.60 -0.23
CA LEU A 131 -3.90 11.47 0.12
C LEU A 131 -4.50 10.72 1.31
N TYR A 132 -4.79 9.43 1.12
CA TYR A 132 -5.14 8.49 2.17
C TYR A 132 -3.86 7.84 2.72
N ILE A 133 -3.71 7.88 4.04
CA ILE A 133 -2.67 7.17 4.78
C ILE A 133 -3.33 6.05 5.58
N LEU A 134 -2.99 4.82 5.24
CA LEU A 134 -3.61 3.61 5.75
C LEU A 134 -2.57 2.72 6.43
N PHE A 135 -2.95 2.08 7.53
CA PHE A 135 -2.08 1.24 8.33
C PHE A 135 -2.64 -0.17 8.43
N PHE A 136 -1.77 -1.16 8.28
CA PHE A 136 -2.16 -2.55 8.20
C PHE A 136 -1.18 -3.46 8.93
N CYS A 137 -1.64 -4.67 9.19
CA CYS A 137 -0.84 -5.73 9.79
C CYS A 137 -0.88 -6.99 8.92
N LEU A 138 0.28 -7.42 8.43
CA LEU A 138 0.44 -8.74 7.83
C LEU A 138 0.58 -9.76 8.96
N GLY A 139 -0.37 -10.70 9.00
CA GLY A 139 -0.52 -11.65 10.10
C GLY A 139 -1.45 -11.13 11.20
N PRO A 140 -1.73 -11.93 12.24
CA PRO A 140 -2.48 -11.48 13.40
C PRO A 140 -1.72 -10.37 14.13
N ALA A 141 -2.41 -9.35 14.66
CA ALA A 141 -1.77 -8.33 15.49
C ALA A 141 -1.23 -8.92 16.81
N ASN A 142 -0.27 -8.24 17.45
CA ASN A 142 0.39 -8.71 18.68
C ASN A 142 1.03 -10.11 18.56
N SER A 143 1.48 -10.48 17.36
CA SER A 143 2.27 -11.68 17.10
C SER A 143 3.72 -11.31 16.87
N ASN A 144 4.64 -12.21 17.24
CA ASN A 144 6.06 -12.04 16.89
C ASN A 144 6.31 -12.16 15.38
N PHE A 145 5.33 -12.66 14.63
CA PHE A 145 5.37 -12.79 13.17
C PHE A 145 4.60 -11.67 12.45
N SER A 146 4.04 -10.71 13.18
CA SER A 146 3.35 -9.56 12.60
C SER A 146 4.33 -8.70 11.82
N ILE A 147 3.98 -8.35 10.59
CA ILE A 147 4.73 -7.34 9.82
C ILE A 147 3.81 -6.14 9.62
N PRO A 148 4.04 -5.01 10.31
CA PRO A 148 3.30 -3.78 10.07
C PRO A 148 3.53 -3.27 8.65
N ALA A 149 2.52 -2.66 8.06
CA ALA A 149 2.59 -2.08 6.74
C ALA A 149 1.84 -0.74 6.67
N ILE A 150 2.36 0.20 5.88
CA ILE A 150 1.72 1.48 5.59
C ILE A 150 1.51 1.63 4.08
N GLN A 151 0.33 2.10 3.69
CA GLN A 151 0.01 2.45 2.31
C GLN A 151 -0.43 3.90 2.18
N LEU A 152 0.19 4.61 1.24
CA LEU A 152 -0.17 5.96 0.80
C LEU A 152 -0.84 5.82 -0.57
N THR A 153 -2.06 6.36 -0.73
CA THR A 153 -2.80 6.30 -2.00
C THR A 153 -3.66 7.55 -2.19
N ASP A 154 -3.88 7.98 -3.43
CA ASP A 154 -4.87 9.01 -3.78
C ASP A 154 -6.17 8.45 -4.38
N SER A 155 -6.26 7.13 -4.52
CA SER A 155 -7.47 6.44 -4.99
C SER A 155 -8.30 5.95 -3.82
N SER A 156 -9.55 6.40 -3.78
CA SER A 156 -10.54 5.99 -2.77
C SER A 156 -11.04 4.57 -3.00
N TYR A 157 -11.11 4.07 -4.23
CA TYR A 157 -11.35 2.65 -4.52
C TYR A 157 -10.23 1.75 -3.97
N VAL A 158 -8.97 2.14 -4.17
CA VAL A 158 -7.83 1.38 -3.62
C VAL A 158 -7.89 1.39 -2.10
N ALA A 159 -8.15 2.54 -1.48
CA ALA A 159 -8.31 2.62 -0.02
C ALA A 159 -9.46 1.73 0.49
N HIS A 160 -10.60 1.72 -0.21
CA HIS A 160 -11.75 0.90 0.15
C HIS A 160 -11.44 -0.61 -0.01
N SER A 161 -10.78 -1.00 -1.09
CA SER A 161 -10.36 -2.38 -1.32
C SER A 161 -9.40 -2.88 -0.24
N GLU A 162 -8.46 -2.04 0.18
CA GLU A 162 -7.50 -2.38 1.24
C GLU A 162 -8.17 -2.66 2.59
N ILE A 163 -9.13 -1.83 3.01
CA ILE A 163 -9.83 -2.02 4.31
C ILE A 163 -10.75 -3.24 4.33
N ILE A 164 -11.14 -3.77 3.16
CA ILE A 164 -11.88 -5.04 3.05
C ILE A 164 -10.92 -6.23 3.17
N LEU A 165 -9.77 -6.14 2.52
CA LEU A 165 -8.89 -7.29 2.29
C LEU A 165 -7.88 -7.52 3.42
N TYR A 166 -7.46 -6.48 4.13
CA TYR A 166 -6.35 -6.55 5.08
C TYR A 166 -6.74 -6.17 6.49
N ARG A 167 -5.95 -6.70 7.43
CA ARG A 167 -6.18 -6.45 8.85
C ARG A 167 -5.76 -5.02 9.20
N PRO A 168 -6.58 -4.28 9.94
CA PRO A 168 -6.22 -3.05 10.62
C PRO A 168 -4.84 -3.09 11.28
N GLY A 169 -4.07 -2.01 11.18
CA GLY A 169 -2.69 -1.94 11.69
C GLY A 169 -2.35 -0.70 12.50
N TYR A 170 -3.22 0.31 12.56
CA TYR A 170 -2.93 1.56 13.27
C TYR A 170 -2.56 1.30 14.74
N GLU A 171 -3.32 0.42 15.39
CA GLU A 171 -3.10 0.02 16.78
C GLU A 171 -1.82 -0.78 16.97
N GLU A 172 -1.41 -1.55 15.96
CA GLU A 172 -0.13 -2.28 15.98
C GLU A 172 1.05 -1.31 15.89
N PHE A 173 0.98 -0.29 15.03
CA PHE A 173 1.98 0.79 15.01
C PHE A 173 2.04 1.53 16.35
N ARG A 174 0.88 1.81 16.96
CA ARG A 174 0.81 2.45 18.29
C ARG A 174 1.46 1.59 19.37
N ARG A 175 1.19 0.28 19.38
CA ARG A 175 1.76 -0.69 20.32
C ARG A 175 3.28 -0.78 20.19
N LEU A 176 3.78 -0.80 18.97
CA LEU A 176 5.21 -0.90 18.67
C LEU A 176 5.96 0.42 18.94
N GLY A 177 5.26 1.55 18.94
CA GLY A 177 5.83 2.88 19.19
C GLY A 177 6.80 3.31 18.09
N ASN A 178 8.00 3.76 18.46
CA ASN A 178 9.03 4.24 17.54
C ASN A 178 9.76 3.10 16.79
N TYR A 179 9.01 2.32 16.03
CA TYR A 179 9.44 1.11 15.31
C TYR A 179 9.74 1.39 13.84
N LYS A 180 10.84 0.82 13.31
CA LYS A 180 11.33 1.10 11.95
C LYS A 180 11.06 0.00 10.93
N ASP A 181 10.80 -1.24 11.37
CA ASP A 181 10.84 -2.42 10.49
C ASP A 181 9.44 -2.75 9.95
N TYR A 182 8.92 -1.88 9.09
CA TYR A 182 7.60 -2.00 8.48
C TYR A 182 7.67 -1.89 6.95
N PHE A 183 6.72 -2.52 6.27
CA PHE A 183 6.60 -2.46 4.82
C PHE A 183 5.91 -1.18 4.36
N GLN A 184 6.39 -0.61 3.27
CA GLN A 184 5.91 0.66 2.73
C GLN A 184 5.31 0.48 1.34
N PHE A 185 4.18 1.12 1.08
CA PHE A 185 3.59 1.19 -0.25
C PHE A 185 3.20 2.63 -0.58
N VAL A 186 3.77 3.18 -1.65
CA VAL A 186 3.43 4.51 -2.16
C VAL A 186 2.76 4.35 -3.51
N HIS A 187 1.48 4.67 -3.56
CA HIS A 187 0.60 4.51 -4.69
C HIS A 187 0.06 5.85 -5.16
N SER A 188 -0.12 6.01 -6.47
CA SER A 188 -1.01 7.01 -7.06
C SER A 188 -1.71 6.45 -8.29
N ALA A 189 -3.03 6.61 -8.38
CA ALA A 189 -3.79 6.33 -9.59
C ALA A 189 -3.41 7.27 -10.74
N GLY A 190 -2.78 8.41 -10.42
CA GLY A 190 -2.42 9.45 -11.37
C GLY A 190 -3.65 10.22 -11.84
N GLU A 191 -3.59 10.68 -13.08
CA GLU A 191 -4.74 11.34 -13.69
C GLU A 191 -5.83 10.30 -13.99
N VAL A 192 -7.03 10.56 -13.50
CA VAL A 192 -8.20 9.69 -13.62
C VAL A 192 -9.29 10.43 -14.40
N LYS A 193 -9.91 9.73 -15.34
CA LYS A 193 -11.10 10.17 -16.08
C LYS A 193 -12.17 9.11 -15.94
N ASP A 194 -13.40 9.51 -15.61
CA ASP A 194 -14.53 8.59 -15.45
C ASP A 194 -14.27 7.44 -14.45
N GLY A 195 -13.49 7.73 -13.40
CA GLY A 195 -13.11 6.76 -12.37
C GLY A 195 -11.91 5.87 -12.71
N VAL A 196 -11.33 5.97 -13.91
CA VAL A 196 -10.16 5.16 -14.34
C VAL A 196 -8.89 5.95 -14.69
N SER A 197 -7.73 5.42 -14.33
CA SER A 197 -6.41 5.95 -14.71
C SER A 197 -6.23 5.99 -16.23
N ILE A 198 -5.76 7.13 -16.75
CA ILE A 198 -5.58 7.34 -18.20
C ILE A 198 -4.12 7.35 -18.66
N ASN A 199 -3.17 7.63 -17.76
CA ASN A 199 -1.75 7.77 -18.09
C ASN A 199 -0.99 6.42 -18.06
N VAL A 200 -1.60 5.38 -18.63
CA VAL A 200 -1.14 3.99 -18.56
C VAL A 200 0.24 3.79 -19.21
N ASN A 201 0.59 4.60 -20.22
CA ASN A 201 1.93 4.58 -20.83
C ASN A 201 3.07 4.97 -19.84
N LYS A 202 2.74 5.76 -18.82
CA LYS A 202 3.64 6.16 -17.73
C LYS A 202 3.48 5.28 -16.49
N ARG A 203 2.75 4.17 -16.57
CA ARG A 203 2.61 3.21 -15.46
C ARG A 203 3.96 2.64 -15.06
N ARG A 204 4.25 2.61 -13.77
CA ARG A 204 5.45 1.97 -13.20
C ARG A 204 5.10 1.28 -11.89
N ILE A 205 5.68 0.11 -11.67
CA ILE A 205 5.62 -0.59 -10.39
C ILE A 205 7.02 -1.02 -9.99
N TYR A 206 7.65 -0.27 -9.09
CA TYR A 206 9.03 -0.52 -8.65
C TYR A 206 9.06 -1.03 -7.21
N MET A 207 9.93 -2.00 -6.93
CA MET A 207 10.13 -2.56 -5.59
C MET A 207 11.58 -2.36 -5.17
N ASP A 208 11.78 -1.70 -4.03
CA ASP A 208 13.07 -1.54 -3.38
C ASP A 208 13.13 -2.48 -2.17
N THR A 209 13.92 -3.54 -2.29
CA THR A 209 14.05 -4.59 -1.28
C THR A 209 15.10 -4.29 -0.21
N GLU A 210 15.79 -3.15 -0.31
CA GLU A 210 16.68 -2.64 0.74
C GLU A 210 15.93 -1.71 1.70
N GLU A 211 15.00 -0.91 1.16
CA GLU A 211 14.19 0.05 1.92
C GLU A 211 12.77 -0.48 2.23
N ASP A 212 12.48 -1.73 1.87
CA ASP A 212 11.19 -2.40 2.03
C ASP A 212 9.98 -1.57 1.55
N VAL A 213 10.14 -0.95 0.38
CA VAL A 213 9.14 -0.05 -0.22
C VAL A 213 8.75 -0.44 -1.63
N VAL A 214 7.45 -0.35 -1.90
CA VAL A 214 6.88 -0.48 -3.24
C VAL A 214 6.34 0.86 -3.70
N TYR A 215 6.65 1.21 -4.94
CA TYR A 215 6.15 2.38 -5.63
C TYR A 215 5.25 1.92 -6.77
N SER A 216 4.04 2.48 -6.89
CA SER A 216 3.11 2.17 -7.97
C SER A 216 2.41 3.43 -8.45
N VAL A 217 2.38 3.68 -9.76
CA VAL A 217 1.83 4.92 -10.31
C VAL A 217 1.08 4.68 -11.62
N ASN A 218 0.04 5.48 -11.86
CA ASN A 218 -0.83 5.47 -13.05
C ASN A 218 -1.58 4.14 -13.25
N THR A 219 -2.12 3.56 -12.19
CA THR A 219 -2.88 2.31 -12.23
C THR A 219 -3.88 2.27 -11.07
N GLN A 220 -5.00 1.58 -11.25
CA GLN A 220 -5.96 1.24 -10.20
C GLN A 220 -6.13 -0.29 -10.08
N TYR A 221 -5.67 -1.04 -11.08
CA TYR A 221 -5.90 -2.48 -11.18
C TYR A 221 -5.36 -3.28 -10.00
N GLY A 222 -6.22 -4.12 -9.42
CA GLY A 222 -6.01 -4.96 -8.25
C GLY A 222 -4.56 -5.22 -7.85
N GLY A 223 -3.89 -6.22 -8.44
CA GLY A 223 -2.53 -6.59 -8.03
C GLY A 223 -1.47 -5.50 -8.26
N ASN A 224 -1.79 -4.42 -8.99
CA ASN A 224 -0.89 -3.28 -9.18
C ASN A 224 -0.92 -2.29 -8.03
N THR A 225 -2.04 -2.18 -7.32
CA THR A 225 -2.38 -1.10 -6.39
C THR A 225 -2.72 -1.59 -5.00
N ILE A 226 -3.33 -2.78 -4.92
CA ILE A 226 -3.68 -3.43 -3.67
C ILE A 226 -2.40 -4.04 -3.08
N GLY A 227 -1.79 -3.32 -2.15
CA GLY A 227 -0.38 -3.36 -1.86
C GLY A 227 0.08 -4.65 -1.24
N HIS A 228 -0.71 -5.23 -0.34
CA HIS A 228 -0.25 -6.37 0.45
C HIS A 228 -0.09 -7.66 -0.35
N LYS A 229 -0.71 -7.85 -1.53
CA LYS A 229 -0.32 -9.00 -2.37
C LYS A 229 1.14 -8.91 -2.82
N LYS A 230 1.63 -7.70 -3.10
CA LYS A 230 3.03 -7.44 -3.48
C LYS A 230 3.96 -7.36 -2.28
N LEU A 231 3.56 -6.68 -1.20
CA LEU A 231 4.34 -6.59 0.04
C LEU A 231 4.49 -7.98 0.66
N ALA A 232 3.39 -8.72 0.80
CA ALA A 232 3.41 -10.05 1.40
C ALA A 232 4.22 -11.05 0.60
N MET A 233 4.31 -10.94 -0.74
CA MET A 233 5.09 -11.89 -1.53
C MET A 233 6.50 -11.42 -1.83
N ARG A 234 6.72 -10.25 -2.44
CA ARG A 234 8.05 -9.90 -2.96
C ARG A 234 9.00 -9.39 -1.88
N LEU A 235 8.53 -8.46 -1.03
CA LEU A 235 9.30 -8.03 0.13
C LEU A 235 9.35 -9.16 1.17
N GLY A 236 8.22 -9.84 1.38
CA GLY A 236 8.13 -11.04 2.22
C GLY A 236 9.16 -12.10 1.88
N ILE A 237 9.28 -12.53 0.61
CA ILE A 237 10.28 -13.52 0.17
C ILE A 237 11.71 -13.04 0.47
N ASN A 238 12.03 -11.78 0.17
CA ASN A 238 13.35 -11.22 0.44
C ASN A 238 13.67 -11.21 1.95
N ARG A 239 12.70 -10.85 2.78
CA ARG A 239 12.83 -10.84 4.24
C ARG A 239 12.95 -12.26 4.81
N ALA A 240 12.07 -13.15 4.38
CA ALA A 240 12.05 -14.56 4.76
C ALA A 240 13.37 -15.27 4.45
N SER A 241 13.97 -14.97 3.29
CA SER A 241 15.29 -15.47 2.91
C SER A 241 16.43 -14.99 3.83
N LYS A 242 16.27 -13.85 4.52
CA LYS A 242 17.26 -13.31 5.47
C LYS A 242 17.01 -13.81 6.90
N GLU A 243 15.77 -14.14 7.21
CA GLU A 243 15.30 -14.46 8.57
C GLU A 243 15.00 -15.96 8.79
N ASN A 244 15.27 -16.82 7.80
CA ASN A 244 15.10 -18.28 7.86
C ASN A 244 13.64 -18.75 8.07
N TRP A 245 12.70 -18.14 7.36
CA TRP A 245 11.30 -18.61 7.24
C TRP A 245 10.85 -18.63 5.77
N LEU A 246 9.61 -19.02 5.51
CA LEU A 246 9.08 -19.17 4.15
C LEU A 246 7.92 -18.22 3.89
N THR A 247 7.97 -17.53 2.76
CA THR A 247 6.85 -16.77 2.20
C THR A 247 6.42 -17.47 0.91
N GLU A 248 5.29 -18.18 0.96
CA GLU A 248 4.83 -19.04 -0.14
C GLU A 248 3.47 -18.62 -0.69
N HIS A 249 3.24 -18.93 -1.96
CA HIS A 249 1.93 -18.78 -2.61
C HIS A 249 1.09 -20.04 -2.40
N MET A 250 0.62 -20.24 -1.17
CA MET A 250 -0.11 -21.45 -0.79
C MET A 250 -1.47 -21.13 -0.17
N PHE A 251 -2.47 -21.96 -0.47
CA PHE A 251 -3.66 -22.01 0.39
C PHE A 251 -3.31 -22.71 1.72
N ILE A 252 -4.07 -22.44 2.77
CA ILE A 252 -4.01 -23.19 4.04
C ILE A 252 -5.39 -23.78 4.29
N SER A 253 -5.47 -25.10 4.50
CA SER A 253 -6.72 -25.81 4.74
C SER A 253 -6.63 -26.67 6.00
N GLY A 254 -7.67 -26.63 6.85
CA GLY A 254 -7.82 -27.49 8.01
C GLY A 254 -8.81 -28.62 7.74
N ILE A 255 -8.35 -29.87 7.75
CA ILE A 255 -9.16 -31.07 7.51
C ILE A 255 -9.49 -31.73 8.85
N HIS A 256 -10.79 -31.83 9.14
CA HIS A 256 -11.30 -32.45 10.36
C HIS A 256 -11.53 -33.95 10.12
N SER A 257 -10.92 -34.80 10.93
CA SER A 257 -11.16 -36.25 10.89
C SER A 257 -12.15 -36.69 11.98
N PRO A 258 -12.76 -37.88 11.85
CA PRO A 258 -13.47 -38.51 12.97
C PRO A 258 -12.59 -38.54 14.22
N GLY A 259 -13.19 -38.32 15.39
CA GLY A 259 -12.46 -38.19 16.66
C GLY A 259 -11.91 -36.78 16.95
N GLY A 260 -12.23 -35.77 16.13
CA GLY A 260 -11.97 -34.36 16.44
C GLY A 260 -10.54 -33.86 16.14
N ARG A 261 -9.68 -34.71 15.57
CA ARG A 261 -8.35 -34.27 15.09
C ARG A 261 -8.50 -33.34 13.88
N VAL A 262 -7.70 -32.27 13.89
CA VAL A 262 -7.56 -31.35 12.75
C VAL A 262 -6.15 -31.51 12.17
N THR A 263 -6.07 -31.66 10.84
CA THR A 263 -4.79 -31.71 10.11
C THR A 263 -4.73 -30.54 9.15
N TYR A 264 -3.66 -29.74 9.22
CA TYR A 264 -3.48 -28.58 8.37
C TYR A 264 -2.60 -28.91 7.16
N PHE A 265 -3.02 -28.46 5.98
CA PHE A 265 -2.29 -28.60 4.72
C PHE A 265 -2.00 -27.24 4.13
N ALA A 266 -0.82 -27.13 3.51
CA ALA A 266 -0.48 -26.04 2.61
C ALA A 266 -0.24 -26.60 1.20
N GLY A 267 -0.69 -25.89 0.16
CA GLY A 267 -0.52 -26.32 -1.24
C GLY A 267 -0.45 -25.13 -2.20
N ALA A 268 0.40 -25.24 -3.22
CA ALA A 268 0.66 -24.23 -4.25
C ALA A 268 0.19 -24.70 -5.64
#